data_AF-A0A1A9RW13-F1
#
_entry.id   AF-A0A1A9RW13-F1
#
_cell.length_a   1.000
_cell.length_b   1.000
_cell.length_c   1.000
_cell.angle_alpha   90.00
_cell.angle_beta   90.00
_cell.angle_gamma   90.00
#
_symmetry.space_group_name_H-M   'P 1'
#
loop_
_entity.id
_entity.type
_entity.pdbx_description
1 polymer ?
#
loop_
_entity_poly.entity_id
_entity_poly.type
_entity_poly.pdbx_seq_one_letter_code
_entity_poly.pdbx_strand_id
1 'polypeptide(L)'
;MQKSSLLTIFALACLSASASPVYNCGNGSYSNKPGPGCQRADLPSIGRYTAAPRPRARPAPAPVAAAPAQPRVSAGSPQAAVYRAPAPAAPVAAAPSGRTNSGRRLILEQELANERRALADAQKALTESRTLPKGDQAAYAAHQARVSSLQSDVLDRQQNIQALQRELSRM
;
A
#
# COMPACT_ATOMS: atom_id res chain seq x y z
N MET A 1 -49.99 9.68 -41.22
CA MET A 1 -49.45 10.54 -40.14
C MET A 1 -49.71 9.86 -38.80
N GLN A 2 -48.75 9.12 -38.25
CA GLN A 2 -48.81 8.67 -36.86
C GLN A 2 -47.39 8.47 -36.36
N LYS A 3 -46.95 9.37 -35.49
CA LYS A 3 -45.63 9.40 -34.85
C LYS A 3 -45.75 8.64 -33.54
N SER A 4 -45.30 7.39 -33.51
CA SER A 4 -45.21 6.63 -32.27
C SER A 4 -43.91 7.00 -31.55
N SER A 5 -44.03 7.88 -30.55
CA SER A 5 -42.98 8.10 -29.55
C SER A 5 -42.89 6.87 -28.66
N LEU A 6 -41.74 6.17 -28.70
CA LEU A 6 -41.40 5.13 -27.74
C LEU A 6 -40.41 5.73 -26.73
N LEU A 7 -40.91 6.02 -25.54
CA LEU A 7 -40.12 6.39 -24.36
C LEU A 7 -39.49 5.11 -23.79
N THR A 8 -38.18 4.92 -24.00
CA THR A 8 -37.42 3.84 -23.35
C THR A 8 -36.93 4.30 -21.98
N ILE A 9 -37.59 3.81 -20.94
CA ILE A 9 -37.15 3.95 -19.54
C ILE A 9 -35.97 2.99 -19.33
N PHE A 10 -34.76 3.51 -19.22
CA PHE A 10 -33.57 2.72 -18.90
C PHE A 10 -33.49 2.54 -17.38
N ALA A 11 -34.00 1.41 -16.89
CA ALA A 11 -33.90 1.04 -15.48
C ALA A 11 -32.43 0.74 -15.13
N LEU A 12 -31.84 1.62 -14.30
CA LEU A 12 -30.48 1.48 -13.80
C LEU A 12 -30.44 0.33 -12.78
N ALA A 13 -30.01 -0.86 -13.22
CA ALA A 13 -29.78 -2.00 -12.35
C ALA A 13 -28.58 -1.72 -11.43
N CYS A 14 -28.84 -1.52 -10.13
CA CYS A 14 -27.80 -1.55 -9.11
C CYS A 14 -27.16 -2.94 -9.07
N LEU A 15 -25.88 -3.03 -9.45
CA LEU A 15 -25.06 -4.22 -9.26
C LEU A 15 -24.85 -4.41 -7.75
N SER A 16 -25.59 -5.34 -7.15
CA SER A 16 -25.33 -5.80 -5.78
C SER A 16 -23.99 -6.54 -5.76
N ALA A 17 -22.93 -5.89 -5.27
CA ALA A 17 -21.67 -6.57 -4.99
C ALA A 17 -21.89 -7.54 -3.81
N SER A 18 -22.10 -8.82 -4.10
CA SER A 18 -22.17 -9.86 -3.07
C SER A 18 -20.77 -10.14 -2.53
N ALA A 19 -20.62 -10.13 -1.21
CA ALA A 19 -19.39 -10.55 -0.57
C ALA A 19 -19.20 -12.04 -0.83
N SER A 20 -18.22 -12.38 -1.67
CA SER A 20 -17.91 -13.77 -2.01
C SER A 20 -17.31 -14.50 -0.79
N PRO A 21 -17.68 -15.77 -0.54
CA PRO A 21 -17.09 -16.54 0.55
C PRO A 21 -15.59 -16.72 0.31
N VAL A 22 -14.80 -16.52 1.37
CA VAL A 22 -13.35 -16.79 1.37
C VAL A 22 -13.13 -18.16 2.01
N TYR A 23 -12.18 -18.93 1.50
CA TYR A 23 -11.79 -20.26 1.99
C TYR A 23 -10.35 -20.24 2.50
N ASN A 24 -10.07 -20.95 3.59
CA ASN A 24 -8.74 -21.18 4.14
C ASN A 24 -8.25 -22.57 3.68
N CYS A 25 -7.10 -22.60 2.99
CA CYS A 25 -6.51 -23.80 2.41
C CYS A 25 -5.29 -24.32 3.18
N GLY A 26 -5.04 -23.83 4.41
CA GLY A 26 -3.88 -24.18 5.22
C GLY A 26 -2.65 -23.30 4.96
N ASN A 27 -1.67 -23.33 5.88
CA ASN A 27 -0.42 -22.55 5.81
C ASN A 27 -0.59 -21.02 5.60
N GLY A 28 -1.72 -20.45 6.03
CA GLY A 28 -2.04 -19.04 5.84
C GLY A 28 -2.49 -18.66 4.42
N SER A 29 -2.77 -19.64 3.56
CA SER A 29 -3.29 -19.42 2.20
C SER A 29 -4.81 -19.28 2.20
N TYR A 30 -5.31 -18.21 1.58
CA TYR A 30 -6.74 -17.93 1.41
C TYR A 30 -7.11 -17.83 -0.06
N SER A 31 -8.28 -18.36 -0.43
CA SER A 31 -8.78 -18.40 -1.81
C SER A 31 -10.25 -18.01 -1.88
N ASN A 32 -10.65 -17.43 -3.01
CA ASN A 32 -12.06 -17.16 -3.34
C ASN A 32 -12.73 -18.34 -4.06
N LYS A 33 -12.00 -19.43 -4.33
CA LYS A 33 -12.50 -20.64 -4.99
C LYS A 33 -12.49 -21.83 -4.03
N PRO A 34 -13.55 -22.65 -3.99
CA PRO A 34 -13.53 -23.90 -3.23
C PRO A 34 -12.51 -24.87 -3.84
N GLY A 35 -11.86 -25.66 -2.99
CA GLY A 35 -10.84 -26.63 -3.40
C GLY A 35 -10.64 -27.73 -2.37
N PRO A 36 -10.02 -28.86 -2.76
CA PRO A 36 -9.75 -29.96 -1.83
C PRO A 36 -8.82 -29.49 -0.69
N GLY A 37 -9.24 -29.72 0.56
CA GLY A 37 -8.53 -29.25 1.75
C GLY A 37 -8.80 -27.79 2.15
N CYS A 38 -9.63 -27.05 1.39
CA CYS A 38 -10.01 -25.69 1.72
C CYS A 38 -11.35 -25.66 2.46
N GLN A 39 -11.39 -25.06 3.65
CA GLN A 39 -12.61 -24.86 4.44
C GLN A 39 -13.08 -23.42 4.35
N ARG A 40 -14.39 -23.18 4.40
CA ARG A 40 -14.93 -21.82 4.40
C ARG A 40 -14.38 -21.08 5.62
N ALA A 41 -13.73 -19.95 5.38
CA ALA A 41 -13.09 -19.21 6.42
C ALA A 41 -14.14 -18.40 7.20
N ASP A 42 -14.17 -18.59 8.52
CA ASP A 42 -15.03 -17.84 9.44
C ASP A 42 -14.35 -16.51 9.78
N LEU A 43 -14.54 -15.51 8.91
CA LEU A 43 -14.00 -14.18 9.12
C LEU A 43 -15.05 -13.29 9.78
N PRO A 44 -14.69 -12.53 10.83
CA PRO A 44 -15.56 -11.50 11.35
C PRO A 44 -15.84 -10.47 10.25
N SER A 45 -17.04 -9.91 10.26
CA SER A 45 -17.38 -8.78 9.39
C SER A 45 -16.35 -7.67 9.59
N ILE A 46 -15.62 -7.32 8.52
CA ILE A 46 -14.64 -6.24 8.57
C ILE A 46 -15.40 -4.99 9.02
N GLY A 47 -14.92 -4.36 10.10
CA GLY A 47 -15.60 -3.25 10.75
C GLY A 47 -16.08 -2.21 9.73
N ARG A 48 -17.35 -1.79 9.87
CA ARG A 48 -17.89 -0.74 9.02
C ARG A 48 -17.24 0.58 9.40
N TYR A 49 -16.39 1.11 8.53
CA TYR A 49 -15.88 2.48 8.66
C TYR A 49 -16.99 3.44 8.25
N THR A 50 -17.74 3.97 9.22
CA THR A 50 -18.57 5.15 9.00
C THR A 50 -17.68 6.39 9.11
N ALA A 51 -17.73 7.27 8.11
CA ALA A 51 -17.08 8.59 8.15
C ALA A 51 -17.77 9.58 9.12
N ALA A 52 -18.66 9.07 9.98
CA ALA A 52 -19.37 9.88 10.96
C ALA A 52 -18.41 10.27 12.10
N PRO A 53 -18.36 11.54 12.50
CA PRO A 53 -17.59 11.97 13.66
C PRO A 53 -18.03 11.18 14.90
N ARG A 54 -17.06 10.59 15.62
CA ARG A 54 -17.35 9.90 16.88
C ARG A 54 -17.90 10.92 17.89
N PRO A 55 -19.05 10.68 18.54
CA PRO A 55 -19.46 11.51 19.67
C PRO A 55 -18.44 11.36 20.79
N ARG A 56 -18.02 12.49 21.37
CA ARG A 56 -17.09 12.52 22.51
C ARG A 56 -17.70 11.72 23.66
N ALA A 57 -16.97 10.71 24.13
CA ALA A 57 -17.35 9.98 25.33
C ALA A 57 -17.32 10.94 26.53
N ARG A 58 -18.44 11.03 27.26
CA ARG A 58 -18.53 11.74 28.54
C ARG A 58 -17.78 10.92 29.60
N PRO A 59 -16.98 11.53 30.49
CA PRO A 59 -16.28 10.76 31.53
C PRO A 59 -17.29 10.11 32.47
N ALA A 60 -17.17 8.80 32.69
CA ALA A 60 -17.92 8.09 33.72
C ALA A 60 -17.30 8.36 35.10
N PRO A 61 -18.09 8.45 36.19
CA PRO A 61 -17.57 8.60 37.55
C PRO A 61 -16.85 7.32 38.02
N ALA A 62 -15.83 7.51 38.85
CA ALA A 62 -14.91 6.46 39.31
C ALA A 62 -15.59 5.40 40.19
N PRO A 63 -15.31 4.10 40.00
CA PRO A 63 -15.70 3.07 40.96
C PRO A 63 -14.73 2.99 42.15
N VAL A 64 -15.31 2.91 43.35
CA VAL A 64 -14.64 2.64 44.63
C VAL A 64 -14.10 1.20 44.70
N ALA A 65 -13.01 1.05 45.45
CA ALA A 65 -12.12 -0.11 45.48
C ALA A 65 -12.70 -1.40 46.10
N ALA A 66 -12.39 -2.54 45.48
CA ALA A 66 -12.17 -3.81 46.15
C ALA A 66 -11.08 -4.59 45.37
N ALA A 67 -10.07 -5.09 46.09
CA ALA A 67 -8.93 -5.87 45.59
C ALA A 67 -8.99 -7.30 46.18
N PRO A 68 -8.14 -8.28 45.78
CA PRO A 68 -7.44 -8.50 44.51
C PRO A 68 -7.58 -9.95 43.97
N ALA A 69 -7.38 -10.16 42.66
CA ALA A 69 -6.87 -11.43 42.13
C ALA A 69 -5.96 -11.15 40.92
N GLN A 70 -4.72 -11.61 41.00
CA GLN A 70 -3.62 -11.43 40.04
C GLN A 70 -3.63 -12.54 38.95
N PRO A 71 -2.64 -12.62 38.02
CA PRO A 71 -2.10 -11.58 37.12
C PRO A 71 -2.03 -12.10 35.67
N ARG A 72 -2.23 -11.29 34.62
CA ARG A 72 -1.53 -11.49 33.31
C ARG A 72 -1.37 -10.19 32.52
N VAL A 73 -0.12 -9.75 32.45
CA VAL A 73 0.63 -9.11 31.36
C VAL A 73 -0.10 -8.16 30.37
N SER A 74 0.18 -6.89 30.60
CA SER A 74 0.49 -5.77 29.68
C SER A 74 0.39 -5.92 28.15
N ALA A 75 -0.34 -4.92 27.61
CA ALA A 75 0.08 -3.95 26.59
C ALA A 75 0.33 -4.40 25.13
N GLY A 76 -0.37 -3.72 24.21
CA GLY A 76 0.11 -3.49 22.86
C GLY A 76 -0.99 -3.32 21.83
N SER A 77 -1.31 -2.07 21.46
CA SER A 77 -1.90 -1.79 20.15
C SER A 77 -0.98 -2.29 19.04
N PRO A 78 -1.54 -2.59 17.84
CA PRO A 78 -0.99 -1.91 16.69
C PRO A 78 -2.05 -1.40 15.71
N GLN A 79 -1.60 -0.38 14.97
CA GLN A 79 -2.29 0.28 13.89
C GLN A 79 -2.57 -0.66 12.72
N ALA A 80 -3.65 -0.37 12.01
CA ALA A 80 -3.98 -0.97 10.72
C ALA A 80 -2.90 -0.64 9.68
N ALA A 81 -2.28 -1.67 9.11
CA ALA A 81 -1.49 -1.58 7.90
C ALA A 81 -2.35 -2.06 6.72
N VAL A 82 -2.50 -1.20 5.71
CA VAL A 82 -3.12 -1.55 4.43
C VAL A 82 -2.12 -2.42 3.66
N TYR A 83 -2.46 -3.69 3.42
CA TYR A 83 -1.66 -4.55 2.55
C TYR A 83 -1.96 -4.20 1.08
N ARG A 84 -0.96 -3.64 0.38
CA ARG A 84 -0.92 -3.51 -1.08
C ARG A 84 -0.08 -4.68 -1.61
N ALA A 85 -0.61 -5.45 -2.55
CA ALA A 85 0.11 -6.59 -3.13
C ALA A 85 1.45 -6.16 -3.75
N PRO A 86 2.58 -6.86 -3.48
CA PRO A 86 3.85 -6.54 -4.11
C PRO A 86 3.96 -7.20 -5.49
N ALA A 87 4.38 -6.40 -6.48
CA ALA A 87 5.04 -6.88 -7.69
C ALA A 87 6.31 -7.68 -7.31
N PRO A 88 6.86 -8.56 -8.17
CA PRO A 88 7.97 -9.42 -7.80
C PRO A 88 9.19 -8.59 -7.39
N ALA A 89 9.46 -8.56 -6.08
CA ALA A 89 10.55 -7.83 -5.46
C ALA A 89 11.76 -8.74 -5.26
N ALA A 90 12.96 -8.16 -5.41
CA ALA A 90 14.22 -8.73 -4.96
C ALA A 90 14.11 -9.20 -3.49
N PRO A 91 14.92 -10.19 -3.05
CA PRO A 91 14.76 -10.83 -1.74
C PRO A 91 14.76 -9.79 -0.61
N VAL A 92 13.58 -9.59 -0.02
CA VAL A 92 13.40 -8.77 1.17
C VAL A 92 14.00 -9.52 2.35
N ALA A 93 15.19 -9.08 2.79
CA ALA A 93 15.77 -9.54 4.04
C ALA A 93 14.79 -9.22 5.18
N ALA A 94 14.45 -10.22 5.98
CA ALA A 94 13.55 -10.09 7.12
C ALA A 94 14.04 -8.97 8.06
N ALA A 95 13.18 -7.98 8.32
CA ALA A 95 13.49 -6.88 9.22
C ALA A 95 13.81 -7.42 10.62
N PRO A 96 14.95 -7.04 11.24
CA PRO A 96 15.25 -7.45 12.59
C PRO A 96 14.23 -6.83 13.54
N SER A 97 13.52 -7.67 14.29
CA SER A 97 12.66 -7.29 15.40
C SER A 97 13.51 -6.72 16.54
N GLY A 98 13.86 -5.45 16.42
CA GLY A 98 14.63 -4.72 17.42
C GLY A 98 14.48 -3.24 17.17
N ARG A 99 13.71 -2.57 18.04
CA ARG A 99 13.55 -1.11 18.07
C ARG A 99 14.82 -0.44 18.62
N THR A 100 15.97 -0.76 18.02
CA THR A 100 17.27 -0.17 18.36
C THR A 100 17.59 0.92 17.33
N ASN A 101 18.14 2.04 17.78
CA ASN A 101 18.57 3.12 16.87
C ASN A 101 19.61 2.62 15.85
N SER A 102 20.41 1.61 16.22
CA SER A 102 21.38 0.96 15.34
C SER A 102 20.74 0.21 14.16
N GLY A 103 19.66 -0.54 14.39
CA GLY A 103 18.96 -1.25 13.32
C GLY A 103 18.29 -0.29 12.34
N ARG A 104 17.69 0.78 12.86
CA ARG A 104 17.06 1.81 12.01
C ARG A 104 18.10 2.55 11.17
N ARG A 105 19.23 2.93 11.75
CA ARG A 105 20.33 3.59 11.02
C ARG A 105 20.87 2.70 9.90
N LEU A 106 21.10 1.41 10.16
CA LEU A 106 21.56 0.45 9.16
C LEU A 106 20.59 0.36 7.97
N ILE A 107 19.28 0.32 8.24
CA ILE A 107 18.26 0.31 7.18
C ILE A 107 18.35 1.58 6.34
N LEU A 108 18.42 2.76 6.97
CA LEU A 108 18.51 4.02 6.22
C LEU A 108 19.81 4.18 5.43
N GLU A 109 20.93 3.67 5.95
CA GLU A 109 22.20 3.64 5.21
C GLU A 109 22.10 2.72 3.98
N GLN A 110 21.44 1.57 4.12
CA GLN A 110 21.18 0.65 3.01
C GLN A 110 20.24 1.27 1.96
N GLU A 111 19.15 1.93 2.39
CA GLU A 111 18.24 2.66 1.51
C GLU A 111 18.96 3.80 0.78
N LEU A 112 19.83 4.55 1.48
CA LEU A 112 20.64 5.60 0.86
C LEU A 112 21.58 5.04 -0.21
N ALA A 113 22.20 3.88 0.03
CA ALA A 113 23.03 3.21 -0.95
C ALA A 113 22.20 2.69 -2.14
N ASN A 114 20.95 2.28 -1.93
CA ASN A 114 20.03 1.90 -2.99
C ASN A 114 19.64 3.11 -3.84
N GLU A 115 19.15 4.19 -3.24
CA GLU A 115 18.73 5.40 -3.95
C GLU A 115 19.86 6.04 -4.75
N ARG A 116 21.12 5.98 -4.25
CA ARG A 116 22.29 6.43 -5.01
C ARG A 116 22.55 5.60 -6.27
N ARG A 117 22.40 4.28 -6.20
CA ARG A 117 22.52 3.40 -7.38
C ARG A 117 21.37 3.67 -8.35
N ALA A 118 20.14 3.74 -7.85
CA ALA A 118 18.95 4.05 -8.65
C ALA A 118 19.05 5.43 -9.34
N LEU A 119 19.64 6.43 -8.69
CA LEU A 119 19.91 7.74 -9.31
C LEU A 119 20.90 7.61 -10.48
N ALA A 120 21.99 6.88 -10.30
CA ALA A 120 22.97 6.66 -11.37
C ALA A 120 22.34 5.94 -12.56
N ASP A 121 21.52 4.92 -12.30
CA ASP A 121 20.79 4.18 -13.33
C ASP A 121 19.78 5.07 -14.06
N ALA A 122 19.01 5.90 -13.34
CA ALA A 122 18.06 6.84 -13.94
C ALA A 122 18.78 7.89 -14.82
N GLN A 123 19.93 8.40 -14.38
CA GLN A 123 20.74 9.34 -15.17
C GLN A 123 21.32 8.69 -16.43
N LYS A 124 21.75 7.43 -16.32
CA LYS A 124 22.22 6.65 -17.46
C LYS A 124 21.08 6.43 -18.46
N ALA A 125 19.93 5.97 -18.00
CA ALA A 125 18.73 5.75 -18.85
C ALA A 125 18.26 7.05 -19.52
N LEU A 126 18.32 8.19 -18.82
CA LEU A 126 18.03 9.50 -19.40
C LEU A 126 19.00 9.82 -20.54
N THR A 127 20.29 9.58 -20.33
CA THR A 127 21.34 9.85 -21.31
C THR A 127 21.18 8.97 -22.55
N GLU A 128 20.92 7.68 -22.34
CA GLU A 128 20.63 6.72 -23.41
C GLU A 128 19.36 7.11 -24.19
N SER A 129 18.35 7.62 -23.49
CA SER A 129 17.10 8.05 -24.11
C SER A 129 17.20 9.39 -24.85
N ARG A 130 18.32 10.12 -24.80
CA ARG A 130 18.46 11.39 -25.54
C ARG A 130 18.59 11.20 -27.06
N THR A 131 18.90 10.00 -27.52
CA THR A 131 18.96 9.73 -28.96
C THR A 131 17.56 9.78 -29.56
N LEU A 132 17.37 10.61 -30.59
CA LEU A 132 16.08 10.69 -31.28
C LEU A 132 15.73 9.36 -31.97
N PRO A 133 14.49 8.85 -31.80
CA PRO A 133 14.03 7.68 -32.54
C PRO A 133 13.93 8.01 -34.03
N LYS A 134 14.30 7.05 -34.87
CA LYS A 134 13.89 7.05 -36.28
C LYS A 134 12.51 6.40 -36.35
N GLY A 135 11.46 7.18 -36.60
CA GLY A 135 10.09 6.67 -36.59
C GLY A 135 9.05 7.70 -37.00
N ASP A 136 7.78 7.29 -36.90
CA ASP A 136 6.61 8.13 -37.15
C ASP A 136 6.29 9.07 -35.97
N GLN A 137 5.24 9.91 -36.12
CA GLN A 137 4.82 10.86 -35.09
C GLN A 137 4.49 10.20 -33.75
N ALA A 138 3.95 8.97 -33.77
CA ALA A 138 3.65 8.21 -32.56
C ALA A 138 4.92 7.79 -31.81
N ALA A 139 5.95 7.34 -32.53
CA ALA A 139 7.26 7.01 -31.94
C ALA A 139 7.92 8.23 -31.28
N TYR A 140 7.79 9.42 -31.89
CA TYR A 140 8.29 10.66 -31.31
C TYR A 140 7.56 11.04 -30.02
N ALA A 141 6.22 10.97 -30.00
CA ALA A 141 5.43 11.27 -28.81
C ALA A 141 5.73 10.31 -27.64
N ALA A 142 5.86 9.01 -27.92
CA ALA A 142 6.23 8.01 -26.92
C ALA A 142 7.64 8.23 -26.36
N HIS A 143 8.58 8.66 -27.22
CA HIS A 143 9.93 9.01 -26.80
C HIS A 143 9.95 10.24 -25.90
N GLN A 144 9.24 11.30 -26.27
CA GLN A 144 9.11 12.49 -25.43
C GLN A 144 8.51 12.17 -24.06
N ALA A 145 7.46 11.36 -24.01
CA ALA A 145 6.87 10.91 -22.75
C ALA A 145 7.87 10.13 -21.87
N ARG A 146 8.67 9.25 -22.49
CA ARG A 146 9.73 8.50 -21.79
C ARG A 146 10.81 9.42 -21.22
N VAL A 147 11.29 10.38 -22.01
CA VAL A 147 12.29 11.35 -21.55
C VAL A 147 11.76 12.16 -20.36
N SER A 148 10.51 12.65 -20.43
CA SER A 148 9.87 13.35 -19.32
C SER A 148 9.75 12.49 -18.06
N SER A 149 9.40 11.21 -18.21
CA SER A 149 9.36 10.27 -17.07
C SER A 149 10.74 10.11 -16.43
N LEU A 150 11.78 9.88 -17.24
CA LEU A 150 13.15 9.70 -16.74
C LEU A 150 13.68 10.97 -16.05
N GLN A 151 13.29 12.16 -16.51
CA GLN A 151 13.61 13.42 -15.84
C GLN A 151 12.95 13.50 -14.47
N SER A 152 11.67 13.12 -14.37
CA SER A 152 10.95 13.04 -13.09
C SER A 152 11.64 12.04 -12.15
N ASP A 153 11.98 10.85 -12.65
CA ASP A 153 12.65 9.81 -11.86
C ASP A 153 13.96 10.32 -11.27
N VAL A 154 14.79 11.01 -12.05
CA VAL A 154 16.05 11.60 -11.55
C VAL A 154 15.79 12.59 -10.42
N LEU A 155 14.79 13.47 -10.55
CA LEU A 155 14.44 14.45 -9.51
C LEU A 155 13.93 13.75 -8.24
N ASP A 156 13.07 12.74 -8.40
CA ASP A 156 12.50 11.99 -7.28
C ASP A 156 13.60 11.26 -6.49
N ARG A 157 14.53 10.59 -7.18
CA ARG A 157 15.70 9.93 -6.53
C ARG A 157 16.57 10.94 -5.78
N GLN A 158 16.82 12.12 -6.35
CA GLN A 158 17.58 13.17 -5.67
C GLN A 158 16.87 13.64 -4.39
N GLN A 159 15.57 13.86 -4.44
CA GLN A 159 14.78 14.27 -3.27
C GLN A 159 14.78 13.19 -2.18
N ASN A 160 14.65 11.91 -2.55
CA ASN A 160 14.72 10.78 -1.62
C ASN A 160 16.08 10.70 -0.94
N ILE A 161 17.18 10.83 -1.69
CA ILE A 161 18.53 10.89 -1.13
C ILE A 161 18.64 11.99 -0.07
N GLN A 162 18.16 13.19 -0.39
CA GLN A 162 18.19 14.30 0.56
C GLN A 162 17.33 14.02 1.81
N ALA A 163 16.17 13.40 1.64
CA ALA A 163 15.30 13.01 2.76
C ALA A 163 15.98 11.99 3.68
N LEU A 164 16.59 10.94 3.11
CA LEU A 164 17.33 9.93 3.85
C LEU A 164 18.54 10.51 4.58
N GLN A 165 19.27 11.43 3.95
CA GLN A 165 20.40 12.12 4.58
C GLN A 165 19.96 12.98 5.77
N ARG A 166 18.84 13.69 5.64
CA ARG A 166 18.27 14.47 6.75
C ARG A 166 17.85 13.58 7.90
N GLU A 167 17.24 12.43 7.60
CA GLU A 167 16.83 11.47 8.63
C GLU A 167 18.05 10.88 9.36
N LEU A 168 19.08 10.46 8.62
CA LEU A 168 20.34 9.97 9.19
C LEU A 168 21.05 11.02 10.04
N SER A 169 20.93 12.30 9.70
CA SER A 169 21.54 13.40 10.46
C SER A 169 20.78 13.72 11.76
N ARG A 170 19.52 13.31 11.87
CA ARG A 170 18.64 13.55 13.04
C ARG A 170 18.64 12.40 14.03
N MET A 171 19.29 11.29 13.70
CA MET A 171 19.46 10.10 14.54
C MET A 171 20.66 10.21 15.46
#